data_AF-A0AAD1MJF3-F1
#
_entry.id   AF-A0AAD1MJF3-F1
#
_cell.length_a   1.000
_cell.length_b   1.000
_cell.length_c   1.000
_cell.angle_alpha   90.00
_cell.angle_beta   90.00
_cell.angle_gamma   90.00
#
_symmetry.space_group_name_H-M   'P 1'
#
loop_
_entity.id
_entity.type
_entity.pdbx_description
1 polymer ?
#
loop_
_entity_poly.entity_id
_entity_poly.type
_entity_poly.pdbx_seq_one_letter_code
_entity_poly.pdbx_strand_id
1 'polypeptide(L)'
;MSLISIAAPLIRLAAVDDDRAQDLFDAVNPERDETARIGLIRSGVEPTELAVLTSPEWQWFAEFRQALGGELDPVVLDHLTDSASTRFARYAVRRLVLRDPTTNADARDGGDPADRPAAIGLNWLSRQAKGERIIADFDLVTDDERVPVFEEMPETVFEPMREELLELMRDGLQCATDAAWFLLREMTSLAGRRGALVSGQLEEFARDRAIASTIWEHWGLHEPPRR
;
A
#
# COMPACT_ATOMS: atom_id res chain seq x y z
N MET A 1 2.29 -29.49 -6.28
CA MET A 1 1.10 -28.91 -5.62
C MET A 1 1.63 -27.99 -4.55
N SER A 2 1.25 -26.71 -4.55
CA SER A 2 1.81 -25.73 -3.62
C SER A 2 1.30 -25.97 -2.21
N LEU A 3 2.07 -25.53 -1.21
CA LEU A 3 1.67 -25.68 0.19
C LEU A 3 0.46 -24.80 0.52
N ILE A 4 0.31 -23.66 -0.13
CA ILE A 4 -0.86 -22.78 0.01
C ILE A 4 -2.14 -23.51 -0.45
N SER A 5 -2.10 -24.20 -1.60
CA SER A 5 -3.25 -24.97 -2.09
C SER A 5 -3.66 -26.08 -1.11
N ILE A 6 -2.68 -26.72 -0.48
CA ILE A 6 -2.89 -27.76 0.53
C ILE A 6 -3.47 -27.17 1.83
N ALA A 7 -2.92 -26.03 2.27
CA ALA A 7 -3.31 -25.37 3.51
C ALA A 7 -4.56 -24.49 3.39
N ALA A 8 -5.07 -24.25 2.18
CA ALA A 8 -6.19 -23.35 1.94
C ALA A 8 -7.39 -23.61 2.88
N PRO A 9 -7.87 -24.85 3.12
CA PRO A 9 -8.96 -25.08 4.06
C PRO A 9 -8.67 -24.57 5.48
N LEU A 10 -7.43 -24.70 5.96
CA LEU A 10 -7.02 -24.21 7.28
C LEU A 10 -6.92 -22.68 7.28
N ILE A 11 -6.39 -22.06 6.22
CA ILE A 11 -6.31 -20.60 6.07
C ILE A 11 -7.71 -19.99 6.10
N ARG A 12 -8.69 -20.57 5.40
CA ARG A 12 -10.09 -20.07 5.39
C ARG A 12 -10.72 -20.11 6.78
N LEU A 13 -10.46 -21.16 7.55
CA LEU A 13 -10.95 -21.27 8.92
C LEU A 13 -10.26 -20.24 9.84
N ALA A 14 -8.94 -20.13 9.73
CA ALA A 14 -8.14 -19.19 10.51
C ALA A 14 -8.52 -17.72 10.25
N ALA A 15 -8.98 -17.38 9.04
CA ALA A 15 -9.43 -16.03 8.69
C ALA A 15 -10.69 -15.57 9.44
N VAL A 16 -11.44 -16.48 10.07
CA VAL A 16 -12.69 -16.18 10.77
C VAL A 16 -12.76 -16.70 12.21
N ASP A 17 -11.73 -17.43 12.66
CA ASP A 17 -11.68 -18.10 13.96
C ASP A 17 -10.26 -17.98 14.55
N ASP A 18 -10.16 -17.25 15.68
CA ASP A 18 -8.88 -16.97 16.35
C ASP A 18 -8.21 -18.24 16.91
N ASP A 19 -8.98 -19.24 17.33
CA ASP A 19 -8.40 -20.52 17.80
C ASP A 19 -7.73 -21.24 16.61
N ARG A 20 -8.31 -21.14 15.41
CA ARG A 20 -7.74 -21.69 14.17
C ARG A 20 -6.57 -20.86 13.65
N ALA A 21 -6.58 -19.54 13.88
CA ALA A 21 -5.42 -18.70 13.62
C ALA A 21 -4.23 -19.11 14.50
N GLN A 22 -4.47 -19.42 15.78
CA GLN A 22 -3.44 -19.94 16.67
C GLN A 22 -2.94 -21.33 16.24
N ASP A 23 -3.83 -22.24 15.84
CA ASP A 23 -3.44 -23.55 15.29
C ASP A 23 -2.51 -23.39 14.08
N LEU A 24 -2.81 -22.46 13.17
CA LEU A 24 -1.98 -22.18 11.99
C LEU A 24 -0.64 -21.56 12.39
N PHE A 25 -0.63 -20.61 13.34
CA PHE A 25 0.59 -20.01 13.87
C PHE A 25 1.54 -21.08 14.46
N ASP A 26 1.00 -21.98 15.27
CA ASP A 26 1.75 -23.07 15.89
C ASP A 26 2.26 -24.08 14.85
N ALA A 27 1.55 -24.25 13.74
CA ALA A 27 1.94 -25.15 12.65
C ALA A 27 3.11 -24.60 11.82
N VAL A 28 3.26 -23.28 11.70
CA VAL A 28 4.36 -22.62 10.96
C VAL A 28 5.49 -22.10 11.88
N ASN A 29 5.50 -22.56 13.13
CA ASN A 29 6.58 -22.27 14.07
C ASN A 29 7.90 -22.92 13.57
N PRO A 30 9.01 -22.15 13.48
CA PRO A 30 10.26 -22.63 12.90
C PRO A 30 10.88 -23.79 13.70
N GLU A 31 10.61 -23.85 15.01
CA GLU A 31 11.07 -24.96 15.87
C GLU A 31 10.30 -26.26 15.59
N ARG A 32 9.10 -26.16 15.00
CA ARG A 32 8.23 -27.29 14.73
C ARG A 32 8.33 -27.77 13.29
N ASP A 33 8.22 -26.85 12.33
CA ASP A 33 8.25 -27.17 10.91
C ASP A 33 8.73 -25.98 10.05
N GLU A 34 10.05 -25.91 9.85
CA GLU A 34 10.65 -24.89 8.97
C GLU A 34 10.23 -25.08 7.51
N THR A 35 9.86 -26.29 7.07
CA THR A 35 9.39 -26.51 5.69
C THR A 35 8.02 -25.85 5.49
N ALA A 36 7.12 -26.01 6.47
CA ALA A 36 5.83 -25.34 6.47
C ALA A 36 5.98 -23.81 6.54
N ARG A 37 6.89 -23.32 7.39
CA ARG A 37 7.19 -21.89 7.49
C ARG A 37 7.71 -21.32 6.16
N ILE A 38 8.69 -21.96 5.53
CA ILE A 38 9.20 -21.52 4.23
C ILE A 38 8.06 -21.52 3.21
N GLY A 39 7.32 -22.63 3.10
CA GLY A 39 6.31 -22.80 2.07
C GLY A 39 5.07 -21.90 2.19
N LEU A 40 4.66 -21.52 3.40
CA LEU A 40 3.48 -20.67 3.63
C LEU A 40 3.82 -19.19 3.87
N ILE A 41 4.96 -18.90 4.48
CA ILE A 41 5.30 -17.53 4.89
C ILE A 41 6.23 -16.86 3.89
N ARG A 42 7.27 -17.57 3.43
CA ARG A 42 8.37 -16.98 2.64
C ARG A 42 8.29 -17.23 1.15
N SER A 43 7.65 -18.30 0.70
CA SER A 43 7.53 -18.61 -0.73
C SER A 43 6.63 -17.60 -1.45
N GLY A 44 6.96 -17.31 -2.71
CA GLY A 44 6.09 -16.51 -3.59
C GLY A 44 4.78 -17.24 -3.93
N VAL A 45 3.79 -16.46 -4.33
CA VAL A 45 2.47 -16.92 -4.77
C VAL A 45 2.41 -16.91 -6.29
N GLU A 46 2.05 -18.04 -6.87
CA GLU A 46 1.81 -18.15 -8.30
C GLU A 46 0.41 -17.62 -8.65
N PRO A 47 0.23 -16.95 -9.80
CA PRO A 47 -1.08 -16.41 -10.21
C PRO A 47 -2.21 -17.46 -10.23
N THR A 48 -1.89 -18.71 -10.54
CA THR A 48 -2.86 -19.81 -10.54
C THR A 48 -3.41 -20.14 -9.15
N GLU A 49 -2.71 -19.75 -8.09
CA GLU A 49 -3.12 -19.99 -6.70
C GLU A 49 -4.13 -18.97 -6.21
N LEU A 50 -4.26 -17.81 -6.85
CA LEU A 50 -5.18 -16.77 -6.41
C LEU A 50 -6.63 -17.26 -6.30
N ALA A 51 -7.02 -18.25 -7.12
CA ALA A 51 -8.35 -18.85 -7.09
C ALA A 51 -8.63 -19.72 -5.85
N VAL A 52 -7.62 -20.03 -5.02
CA VAL A 52 -7.80 -20.91 -3.85
C VAL A 52 -8.39 -20.18 -2.64
N LEU A 53 -8.28 -18.85 -2.56
CA LEU A 53 -8.83 -18.04 -1.47
C LEU A 53 -9.62 -16.87 -2.05
N THR A 54 -10.60 -16.40 -1.30
CA THR A 54 -11.32 -15.15 -1.58
C THR A 54 -10.45 -13.95 -1.23
N SER A 55 -10.76 -12.75 -1.76
CA SER A 55 -9.97 -11.55 -1.47
C SER A 55 -9.86 -11.22 0.04
N PRO A 56 -10.92 -11.33 0.87
CA PRO A 56 -10.78 -11.15 2.32
C PRO A 56 -9.86 -12.19 2.98
N GLU A 57 -9.90 -13.45 2.53
CA GLU A 57 -9.01 -14.51 3.03
C GLU A 57 -7.56 -14.26 2.61
N TRP A 58 -7.32 -13.76 1.39
CA TRP A 58 -6.00 -13.31 0.94
C TRP A 58 -5.49 -12.11 1.73
N GLN A 59 -6.35 -11.12 2.02
CA GLN A 59 -6.00 -9.97 2.86
C GLN A 59 -5.54 -10.44 4.24
N TRP A 60 -6.33 -11.28 4.90
CA TRP A 60 -5.97 -11.85 6.20
C TRP A 60 -4.66 -12.63 6.14
N PHE A 61 -4.50 -13.48 5.12
CA PHE A 61 -3.31 -14.31 5.00
C PHE A 61 -2.04 -13.50 4.71
N ALA A 62 -2.14 -12.42 3.92
CA ALA A 62 -1.03 -11.51 3.69
C ALA A 62 -0.58 -10.81 4.99
N GLU A 63 -1.53 -10.35 5.81
CA GLU A 63 -1.23 -9.76 7.13
C GLU A 63 -0.58 -10.80 8.07
N PHE A 64 -1.10 -12.03 8.08
CA PHE A 64 -0.53 -13.14 8.83
C PHE A 64 0.92 -13.45 8.42
N ARG A 65 1.20 -13.47 7.10
CA ARG A 65 2.54 -13.68 6.57
C ARG A 65 3.50 -12.57 7.03
N GLN A 66 3.10 -11.30 6.89
CA GLN A 66 3.91 -10.15 7.33
C GLN A 66 4.21 -10.19 8.83
N ALA A 67 3.21 -10.52 9.67
CA ALA A 67 3.39 -10.65 11.12
C ALA A 67 4.45 -11.70 11.49
N LEU A 68 4.69 -12.67 10.61
CA LEU A 68 5.69 -13.73 10.75
C LEU A 68 7.01 -13.45 9.99
N GLY A 69 7.17 -12.26 9.42
CA GLY A 69 8.35 -11.85 8.67
C GLY A 69 8.38 -12.37 7.24
N GLY A 70 7.21 -12.70 6.66
CA GLY A 70 7.04 -12.85 5.23
C GLY A 70 7.04 -11.49 4.53
N GLU A 71 7.51 -11.46 3.29
CA GLU A 71 7.57 -10.25 2.48
C GLU A 71 6.23 -10.00 1.76
N LEU A 72 6.02 -8.75 1.31
CA LEU A 72 4.93 -8.44 0.38
C LEU A 72 5.10 -9.27 -0.90
N ASP A 73 4.02 -9.95 -1.28
CA ASP A 73 3.95 -10.68 -2.53
C ASP A 73 3.28 -9.80 -3.61
N PRO A 74 3.94 -9.55 -4.75
CA PRO A 74 3.39 -8.65 -5.76
C PRO A 74 2.13 -9.21 -6.42
N VAL A 75 2.02 -10.53 -6.59
CA VAL A 75 0.87 -11.19 -7.20
C VAL A 75 -0.36 -11.05 -6.30
N VAL A 76 -0.18 -11.23 -4.98
CA VAL A 76 -1.25 -11.01 -4.01
C VAL A 76 -1.61 -9.54 -3.91
N LEU A 77 -0.63 -8.64 -3.89
CA LEU A 77 -0.86 -7.20 -3.79
C LEU A 77 -1.65 -6.65 -4.98
N ASP A 78 -1.30 -7.05 -6.20
CA ASP A 78 -2.05 -6.66 -7.41
C ASP A 78 -3.48 -7.23 -7.37
N HIS A 79 -3.64 -8.52 -7.02
CA HIS A 79 -4.96 -9.14 -6.89
C HIS A 79 -5.88 -8.42 -5.88
N LEU A 80 -5.33 -8.05 -4.71
CA LEU A 80 -6.06 -7.34 -3.68
C LEU A 80 -6.39 -5.90 -4.10
N THR A 81 -5.47 -5.23 -4.80
CA THR A 81 -5.68 -3.89 -5.35
C THR A 81 -6.84 -3.87 -6.35
N ASP A 82 -6.85 -4.81 -7.29
CA ASP A 82 -7.90 -4.95 -8.31
C ASP A 82 -9.26 -5.30 -7.70
N SER A 83 -9.24 -6.13 -6.65
CA SER A 83 -10.47 -6.59 -5.97
C SER A 83 -11.06 -5.53 -5.00
N ALA A 84 -10.30 -4.48 -4.67
CA ALA A 84 -10.68 -3.47 -3.69
C ALA A 84 -11.69 -2.45 -4.25
N SER A 85 -12.97 -2.84 -4.27
CA SER A 85 -14.07 -2.00 -4.79
C SER A 85 -14.59 -0.95 -3.80
N THR A 86 -14.38 -1.15 -2.49
CA THR A 86 -14.86 -0.23 -1.44
C THR A 86 -13.72 0.56 -0.83
N ARG A 87 -14.02 1.73 -0.27
CA ARG A 87 -13.05 2.52 0.51
C ARG A 87 -12.41 1.71 1.64
N PHE A 88 -13.18 0.88 2.34
CA PHE A 88 -12.67 0.03 3.40
C PHE A 88 -11.67 -1.00 2.89
N ALA A 89 -11.99 -1.67 1.78
CA ALA A 89 -11.07 -2.62 1.14
C ALA A 89 -9.80 -1.93 0.66
N ARG A 90 -9.90 -0.75 0.02
CA ARG A 90 -8.73 0.04 -0.39
C ARG A 90 -7.84 0.41 0.80
N TYR A 91 -8.44 0.84 1.90
CA TYR A 91 -7.71 1.13 3.12
C TYR A 91 -6.97 -0.11 3.66
N ALA A 92 -7.59 -1.29 3.64
CA ALA A 92 -6.95 -2.52 4.08
C ALA A 92 -5.71 -2.86 3.25
N VAL A 93 -5.79 -2.74 1.93
CA VAL A 93 -4.65 -2.96 1.02
C VAL A 93 -3.55 -1.91 1.24
N ARG A 94 -3.92 -0.63 1.32
CA ARG A 94 -2.94 0.45 1.61
C ARG A 94 -2.26 0.22 2.95
N ARG A 95 -2.99 -0.18 3.98
CA ARG A 95 -2.46 -0.46 5.32
C ARG A 95 -1.49 -1.64 5.30
N LEU A 96 -1.76 -2.67 4.51
CA LEU A 96 -0.84 -3.82 4.31
C LEU A 96 0.53 -3.34 3.81
N VAL A 97 0.55 -2.42 2.84
CA VAL A 97 1.81 -1.86 2.31
C VAL A 97 2.44 -0.86 3.27
N LEU A 98 1.66 0.08 3.81
CA LEU A 98 2.15 1.14 4.70
C LEU A 98 2.76 0.59 6.01
N ARG A 99 2.32 -0.59 6.47
CA ARG A 99 2.83 -1.23 7.69
C ARG A 99 3.81 -2.36 7.42
N ASP A 100 4.12 -2.65 6.16
CA ASP A 100 5.07 -3.68 5.80
C ASP A 100 6.48 -3.35 6.36
N PRO A 101 7.10 -4.24 7.15
CA PRO A 101 8.41 -3.97 7.74
C PRO A 101 9.50 -3.67 6.72
N THR A 102 9.53 -4.40 5.59
CA THR A 102 10.53 -4.22 4.53
C THR A 102 10.35 -2.89 3.83
N THR A 103 9.12 -2.55 3.46
CA THR A 103 8.76 -1.25 2.85
C THR A 103 9.14 -0.07 3.75
N ASN A 104 8.95 -0.21 5.06
CA ASN A 104 9.35 0.82 6.02
C ASN A 104 10.87 0.94 6.18
N ALA A 105 11.60 -0.17 6.16
CA ALA A 105 13.06 -0.14 6.15
C ALA A 105 13.57 0.56 4.87
N ASP A 106 13.03 0.20 3.71
CA ASP A 106 13.39 0.82 2.43
C ASP A 106 13.08 2.32 2.41
N ALA A 107 11.92 2.73 2.92
CA ALA A 107 11.54 4.15 3.00
C ALA A 107 12.52 4.96 3.85
N ARG A 108 12.97 4.39 4.98
CA ARG A 108 13.90 5.04 5.91
C ARG A 108 15.29 5.21 5.32
N ASP A 109 15.75 4.23 4.57
CA ASP A 109 17.10 4.23 3.97
C ASP A 109 17.23 5.23 2.81
N GLY A 110 16.13 5.87 2.39
CA GLY A 110 16.15 7.09 1.58
C GLY A 110 16.67 6.93 0.15
N GLY A 111 16.75 5.71 -0.38
CA GLY A 111 17.13 5.45 -1.77
C GLY A 111 15.99 5.77 -2.74
N ASP A 112 16.33 6.12 -3.99
CA ASP A 112 15.34 6.17 -5.07
C ASP A 112 14.75 4.76 -5.26
N PRO A 113 13.41 4.57 -5.20
CA PRO A 113 12.79 3.28 -5.49
C PRO A 113 13.15 2.73 -6.86
N ALA A 114 13.43 3.60 -7.85
CA ALA A 114 13.87 3.20 -9.18
C ALA A 114 15.21 2.46 -9.17
N ASP A 115 16.06 2.74 -8.18
CA ASP A 115 17.35 2.06 -7.99
C ASP A 115 17.21 0.74 -7.20
N ARG A 116 16.00 0.43 -6.71
CA ARG A 116 15.69 -0.77 -5.90
C ARG A 116 14.48 -1.51 -6.48
N PRO A 117 14.66 -2.35 -7.52
CA PRO A 117 13.59 -3.17 -8.09
C PRO A 117 12.89 -4.07 -7.05
N ALA A 118 13.57 -4.39 -5.95
CA ALA A 118 13.05 -5.19 -4.85
C ALA A 118 12.11 -4.43 -3.87
N ALA A 119 12.02 -3.10 -3.95
CA ALA A 119 11.19 -2.28 -3.06
C ALA A 119 9.70 -2.30 -3.50
N ILE A 120 9.09 -3.49 -3.52
CA ILE A 120 7.72 -3.75 -4.00
C ILE A 120 6.73 -2.73 -3.44
N GLY A 121 6.76 -2.51 -2.12
CA GLY A 121 5.84 -1.58 -1.47
C GLY A 121 6.07 -0.11 -1.85
N LEU A 122 7.32 0.36 -1.97
CA LEU A 122 7.59 1.74 -2.38
C LEU A 122 7.20 2.00 -3.83
N ASN A 123 7.48 1.04 -4.71
CA ASN A 123 7.07 1.10 -6.11
C ASN A 123 5.54 1.16 -6.21
N TRP A 124 4.84 0.32 -5.45
CA TRP A 124 3.38 0.36 -5.37
C TRP A 124 2.88 1.72 -4.85
N LEU A 125 3.44 2.24 -3.74
CA LEU A 125 3.06 3.55 -3.19
C LEU A 125 3.28 4.70 -4.18
N SER A 126 4.39 4.71 -4.91
CA SER A 126 4.65 5.73 -5.93
C SER A 126 3.64 5.65 -7.08
N ARG A 127 3.28 4.45 -7.55
CA ARG A 127 2.23 4.26 -8.56
C ARG A 127 0.87 4.77 -8.07
N GLN A 128 0.50 4.46 -6.82
CA GLN A 128 -0.74 4.97 -6.22
C GLN A 128 -0.73 6.49 -6.07
N ALA A 129 0.38 7.09 -5.62
CA ALA A 129 0.52 8.54 -5.54
C ALA A 129 0.29 9.20 -6.91
N LYS A 130 0.77 8.57 -7.98
CA LYS A 130 0.60 9.04 -9.37
C LYS A 130 -0.82 8.84 -9.91
N GLY A 131 -1.71 8.18 -9.16
CA GLY A 131 -3.11 8.01 -9.49
C GLY A 131 -3.39 6.84 -10.43
N GLU A 132 -2.50 5.84 -10.48
CA GLU A 132 -2.57 4.72 -11.42
C GLU A 132 -3.94 4.03 -11.45
N ARG A 133 -4.55 3.78 -10.29
CA ARG A 133 -5.88 3.16 -10.21
C ARG A 133 -6.93 3.94 -11.00
N ILE A 134 -6.99 5.26 -10.80
CA ILE A 134 -7.96 6.11 -11.49
C ILE A 134 -7.64 6.19 -12.98
N ILE A 135 -6.36 6.19 -13.35
CA ILE A 135 -5.95 6.16 -14.76
C ILE A 135 -6.45 4.86 -15.44
N ALA A 136 -6.33 3.72 -14.75
CA ALA A 136 -6.82 2.43 -15.22
C ALA A 136 -8.36 2.39 -15.31
N ASP A 137 -9.07 2.91 -14.30
CA ASP A 137 -10.55 2.92 -14.27
C ASP A 137 -11.16 3.73 -15.44
N PHE A 138 -10.43 4.72 -15.96
CA PHE A 138 -10.87 5.59 -17.05
C PHE A 138 -10.22 5.26 -18.41
N ASP A 139 -9.47 4.15 -18.51
CA ASP A 139 -8.74 3.72 -19.70
C ASP A 139 -7.91 4.86 -20.33
N LEU A 140 -7.28 5.67 -19.48
CA LEU A 140 -6.45 6.77 -19.91
C LEU A 140 -5.08 6.21 -20.36
N VAL A 141 -5.03 5.65 -21.57
CA VAL A 141 -3.78 5.22 -22.19
C VAL A 141 -2.93 6.43 -22.55
N THR A 142 -1.76 6.53 -21.95
CA THR A 142 -0.70 7.44 -22.37
C THR A 142 0.07 6.75 -23.49
N ASP A 143 -0.31 7.01 -24.74
CA ASP A 143 0.37 6.48 -25.96
C ASP A 143 1.83 6.95 -26.11
N ASP A 144 2.26 7.85 -25.23
CA ASP A 144 3.59 8.44 -25.16
C ASP A 144 3.86 8.63 -23.67
N GLU A 145 5.10 8.48 -23.18
CA GLU A 145 5.51 8.63 -21.75
C GLU A 145 5.20 10.01 -21.12
N ARG A 146 4.39 10.83 -21.79
CA ARG A 146 3.78 12.04 -21.30
C ARG A 146 2.39 11.69 -20.77
N VAL A 147 2.35 11.45 -19.46
CA VAL A 147 1.09 11.59 -18.72
C VAL A 147 0.51 12.96 -19.08
N PRO A 148 -0.73 13.07 -19.59
CA PRO A 148 -1.30 14.35 -19.98
C PRO A 148 -1.11 15.32 -18.83
N VAL A 149 -0.73 16.56 -19.15
CA VAL A 149 -0.61 17.62 -18.16
C VAL A 149 -1.97 17.71 -17.48
N PHE A 150 -2.07 17.16 -16.26
CA PHE A 150 -3.32 16.92 -15.53
C PHE A 150 -4.16 18.19 -15.32
N GLU A 151 -3.59 19.36 -15.61
CA GLU A 151 -4.27 20.66 -15.61
C GLU A 151 -5.40 20.74 -16.65
N GLU A 152 -5.40 19.88 -17.68
CA GLU A 152 -6.42 19.82 -18.73
C GLU A 152 -7.44 18.68 -18.55
N MET A 153 -7.37 17.92 -17.44
CA MET A 153 -8.30 16.82 -17.23
C MET A 153 -9.73 17.32 -17.02
N PRO A 154 -10.73 16.68 -17.66
CA PRO A 154 -12.13 16.97 -17.40
C PRO A 154 -12.46 16.80 -15.92
N GLU A 155 -13.34 17.65 -15.39
CA GLU A 155 -13.76 17.60 -13.98
C GLU A 155 -14.34 16.22 -13.60
N THR A 156 -14.92 15.51 -14.57
CA THR A 156 -15.46 14.15 -14.43
C THR A 156 -14.42 13.10 -14.06
N VAL A 157 -13.13 13.37 -14.34
CA VAL A 157 -12.02 12.50 -13.95
C VAL A 157 -11.21 13.10 -12.79
N PHE A 158 -11.16 14.43 -12.70
CA PHE A 158 -10.48 15.10 -11.61
C PHE A 158 -11.14 14.85 -10.24
N GLU A 159 -12.48 14.80 -10.15
CA GLU A 159 -13.14 14.63 -8.85
C GLU A 159 -12.89 13.23 -8.22
N PRO A 160 -12.99 12.10 -8.97
CA PRO A 160 -12.56 10.79 -8.46
C PRO A 160 -11.08 10.75 -8.06
N MET A 161 -10.20 11.40 -8.84
CA MET A 161 -8.78 11.52 -8.52
C MET A 161 -8.55 12.30 -7.22
N ARG A 162 -9.29 13.41 -7.04
CA ARG A 162 -9.24 14.21 -5.82
C ARG A 162 -9.65 13.39 -4.62
N GLU A 163 -10.74 12.64 -4.70
CA GLU A 163 -11.18 11.77 -3.61
C GLU A 163 -10.10 10.74 -3.25
N GLU A 164 -9.54 10.06 -4.26
CA GLU A 164 -8.47 9.07 -4.09
C GLU A 164 -7.22 9.66 -3.43
N LEU A 165 -6.75 10.83 -3.88
CA LEU A 165 -5.61 11.53 -3.28
C LEU A 165 -5.88 11.90 -1.82
N LEU A 166 -7.08 12.38 -1.49
CA LEU A 166 -7.43 12.72 -0.11
C LEU A 166 -7.59 11.47 0.77
N GLU A 167 -8.02 10.34 0.23
CA GLU A 167 -7.99 9.07 0.94
C GLU A 167 -6.55 8.61 1.22
N LEU A 168 -5.68 8.55 0.20
CA LEU A 168 -4.27 8.18 0.35
C LEU A 168 -3.56 9.05 1.40
N MET A 169 -3.80 10.36 1.37
CA MET A 169 -3.24 11.29 2.36
C MET A 169 -3.70 10.94 3.79
N ARG A 170 -5.01 10.72 3.99
CA ARG A 170 -5.56 10.35 5.32
C ARG A 170 -5.02 9.01 5.79
N ASP A 171 -4.92 8.03 4.89
CA ASP A 171 -4.44 6.69 5.20
C ASP A 171 -2.96 6.71 5.60
N GLY A 172 -2.15 7.53 4.91
CA GLY A 172 -0.77 7.83 5.27
C GLY A 172 -0.68 8.45 6.66
N LEU A 173 -1.44 9.53 6.92
CA LEU A 173 -1.47 10.18 8.24
C LEU A 173 -1.93 9.24 9.36
N GLN A 174 -2.88 8.34 9.10
CA GLN A 174 -3.37 7.37 10.07
C GLN A 174 -2.36 6.26 10.38
N CYS A 175 -1.54 5.87 9.40
CA CYS A 175 -0.49 4.88 9.62
C CYS A 175 0.76 5.47 10.29
N ALA A 176 1.15 6.68 9.89
CA ALA A 176 2.28 7.43 10.45
C ALA A 176 3.60 6.62 10.51
N THR A 177 3.86 5.84 9.47
CA THR A 177 5.06 5.00 9.30
C THR A 177 6.05 5.65 8.32
N ASP A 178 7.27 5.12 8.19
CA ASP A 178 8.26 5.63 7.21
C ASP A 178 7.75 5.54 5.77
N ALA A 179 7.06 4.43 5.44
CA ALA A 179 6.39 4.25 4.16
C ALA A 179 5.26 5.29 3.94
N ALA A 180 4.55 5.67 5.00
CA ALA A 180 3.56 6.73 4.92
C ALA A 180 4.18 8.10 4.63
N TRP A 181 5.34 8.40 5.23
CA TRP A 181 6.07 9.63 4.93
C TRP A 181 6.60 9.66 3.50
N PHE A 182 7.11 8.53 3.02
CA PHE A 182 7.45 8.37 1.61
C PHE A 182 6.26 8.67 0.70
N LEU A 183 5.08 8.08 0.96
CA LEU A 183 3.86 8.31 0.19
C LEU A 183 3.46 9.81 0.16
N LEU A 184 3.43 10.46 1.33
CA LEU A 184 3.05 11.88 1.42
C LEU A 184 4.02 12.77 0.65
N ARG A 185 5.33 12.48 0.72
CA ARG A 185 6.35 13.19 -0.06
C ARG A 185 6.12 13.02 -1.57
N GLU A 186 5.93 11.79 -2.04
CA GLU A 186 5.61 11.52 -3.45
C GLU A 186 4.39 12.33 -3.91
N MET A 187 3.32 12.31 -3.12
CA MET A 187 2.08 13.03 -3.45
C MET A 187 2.26 14.56 -3.50
N THR A 188 3.04 15.13 -2.58
CA THR A 188 3.32 16.58 -2.56
C THR A 188 4.28 17.01 -3.67
N SER A 189 5.16 16.11 -4.13
CA SER A 189 6.06 16.38 -5.27
C SER A 189 5.36 16.33 -6.64
N LEU A 190 4.10 15.90 -6.71
CA LEU A 190 3.34 15.90 -7.95
C LEU A 190 3.16 17.32 -8.48
N ALA A 191 3.38 17.51 -9.78
CA ALA A 191 3.18 18.80 -10.42
C ALA A 191 1.70 19.26 -10.44
N GLY A 192 1.52 20.58 -10.51
CA GLY A 192 0.23 21.22 -10.75
C GLY A 192 -0.79 21.06 -9.63
N ARG A 193 -2.06 20.89 -10.00
CA ARG A 193 -3.20 20.86 -9.07
C ARG A 193 -3.14 19.73 -8.03
N ARG A 194 -2.48 18.60 -8.34
CA ARG A 194 -2.43 17.42 -7.45
C ARG A 194 -1.56 17.66 -6.22
N GLY A 195 -0.30 18.05 -6.43
CA GLY A 195 0.61 18.36 -5.32
C GLY A 195 0.11 19.56 -4.52
N ALA A 196 -0.46 20.58 -5.18
CA ALA A 196 -1.05 21.74 -4.52
C ALA A 196 -2.25 21.37 -3.63
N LEU A 197 -3.13 20.47 -4.09
CA LEU A 197 -4.27 19.97 -3.31
C LEU A 197 -3.80 19.26 -2.03
N VAL A 198 -2.89 18.30 -2.17
CA VAL A 198 -2.39 17.50 -1.05
C VAL A 198 -1.63 18.38 -0.07
N SER A 199 -0.73 19.24 -0.58
CA SER A 199 0.04 20.17 0.25
C SER A 199 -0.91 21.07 1.05
N GLY A 200 -1.86 21.74 0.39
CA GLY A 200 -2.81 22.63 1.05
C GLY A 200 -3.64 21.94 2.14
N GLN A 201 -4.04 20.69 1.93
CA GLN A 201 -4.76 19.90 2.94
C GLN A 201 -3.88 19.47 4.11
N LEU A 202 -2.61 19.15 3.86
CA LEU A 202 -1.64 18.90 4.93
C LEU A 202 -1.36 20.18 5.74
N GLU A 203 -1.29 21.35 5.10
CA GLU A 203 -1.14 22.63 5.80
C GLU A 203 -2.33 22.93 6.71
N GLU A 204 -3.55 22.69 6.22
CA GLU A 204 -4.78 22.85 6.98
C GLU A 204 -4.81 21.90 8.18
N PHE A 205 -4.54 20.61 7.94
CA PHE A 205 -4.44 19.62 9.01
C PHE A 205 -3.39 19.98 10.06
N ALA A 206 -2.21 20.44 9.65
CA ALA A 206 -1.14 20.87 10.55
C ALA A 206 -1.57 22.05 11.42
N ARG A 207 -2.19 23.05 10.79
CA ARG A 207 -2.69 24.25 11.47
C ARG A 207 -3.76 23.90 12.51
N ASP A 208 -4.73 23.07 12.14
CA ASP A 208 -5.83 22.67 13.01
C ASP A 208 -5.38 21.86 14.22
N ARG A 209 -4.27 21.11 14.07
CA ARG A 209 -3.70 20.28 15.13
C ARG A 209 -2.54 20.93 15.87
N ALA A 210 -2.22 22.19 15.58
CA ALA A 210 -1.06 22.91 16.13
C ALA A 210 0.25 22.12 16.00
N ILE A 211 0.39 21.40 14.88
CA ILE A 211 1.58 20.60 14.58
C ILE A 211 2.76 21.54 14.31
N ALA A 212 3.86 21.31 15.02
CA ALA A 212 5.06 22.14 14.95
C ALA A 212 5.69 22.14 13.54
N SER A 213 6.39 23.23 13.20
CA SER A 213 7.10 23.41 11.92
C SER A 213 8.11 22.30 11.62
N THR A 214 8.60 21.59 12.63
CA THR A 214 9.53 20.46 12.50
C THR A 214 8.93 19.24 11.78
N ILE A 215 7.60 19.11 11.73
CA ILE A 215 6.93 18.05 10.96
C ILE A 215 7.00 18.33 9.45
N TRP A 216 7.17 19.60 9.05
CA TRP A 216 7.27 19.99 7.65
C TRP A 216 8.58 19.51 7.03
N GLU A 217 9.67 19.59 7.79
CA GLU A 217 10.97 19.02 7.41
C GLU A 217 10.87 17.50 7.17
N HIS A 218 10.05 16.80 7.97
CA HIS A 218 9.79 15.37 7.78
C HIS A 218 8.90 15.08 6.57
N TRP A 219 8.03 16.00 6.17
CA TRP A 219 7.25 15.91 4.94
C TRP A 219 8.06 16.24 3.68
N GLY A 220 9.32 16.69 3.83
CA GLY A 220 10.10 17.22 2.71
C GLY A 220 9.50 18.50 2.13
N LEU A 221 8.62 19.17 2.88
CA LEU A 221 8.00 20.43 2.49
C LEU A 221 8.85 21.59 3.03
N HIS A 222 9.17 22.56 2.18
CA HIS A 222 9.72 23.82 2.65
C HIS A 222 8.66 24.58 3.47
N GLU A 223 9.07 25.20 4.58
CA GLU A 223 8.18 26.00 5.44
C GLU A 223 7.42 27.01 4.56
N PRO A 224 6.07 27.06 4.59
CA PRO A 224 5.32 28.04 3.82
C PRO A 224 5.69 29.44 4.33
N PRO A 225 5.73 30.46 3.45
CA PRO A 225 6.11 31.81 3.86
C PRO A 225 5.19 32.29 4.99
N ARG A 226 5.80 32.60 6.15
CA ARG A 226 5.09 33.19 7.29
C ARG A 226 4.40 34.47 6.82
N ARG A 227 3.07 34.45 6.85
CA ARG A 227 2.24 35.64 6.60
C ARG A 227 2.19 36.53 7.84
#